data_AF-A0A7C3Y386-F1
#
_entry.id   AF-A0A7C3Y386-F1
#
_cell.length_a   1.000
_cell.length_b   1.000
_cell.length_c   1.000
_cell.angle_alpha   90.00
_cell.angle_beta   90.00
_cell.angle_gamma   90.00
#
_symmetry.space_group_name_H-M   'P 1'
#
loop_
_entity.id
_entity.type
_entity.pdbx_description
1 polymer ?
#
loop_
_entity_poly.entity_id
_entity_poly.type
_entity_poly.pdbx_seq_one_letter_code
_entity_poly.pdbx_strand_id
1 'polypeptide(L)'
;IRRLKQADPDIIFCSANIPLGSLFMRQAREFGLTPREFHVTHHSGVFRKYLGKGAEGVTGQTYWVPEMKGPSTARFLSLLSRSGIDLDDYPWAPAYMMALEVVEQTLEQCQSLEPDRIMETLKGRTFQTLGGPNRFASNGQGQINTYPSQILGGRYTIIWPNEVATGKHQYPNPAPRDR
;
A
#
# COMPACT_ATOMS: atom_id res chain seq x y z
N ILE A 1 -11.80 -21.48 -9.35
CA ILE A 1 -12.83 -20.64 -10.00
C ILE A 1 -14.23 -21.25 -9.96
N ARG A 2 -14.50 -22.42 -10.55
CA ARG A 2 -15.88 -23.01 -10.57
C ARG A 2 -16.58 -23.03 -9.20
N ARG A 3 -15.89 -23.50 -8.16
CA ARG A 3 -16.40 -23.47 -6.76
C ARG A 3 -16.73 -22.06 -6.27
N LEU A 4 -15.92 -21.06 -6.62
CA LEU A 4 -16.17 -19.65 -6.25
C LEU A 4 -17.41 -19.10 -6.96
N LYS A 5 -17.63 -19.45 -8.23
CA LYS A 5 -18.86 -19.05 -8.95
C LYS A 5 -20.11 -19.66 -8.30
N GLN A 6 -20.04 -20.92 -7.88
CA GLN A 6 -21.15 -21.60 -7.20
C GLN A 6 -21.45 -21.03 -5.82
N ALA A 7 -20.41 -20.58 -5.10
CA ALA A 7 -20.56 -19.99 -3.77
C ALA A 7 -21.08 -18.54 -3.79
N ASP A 8 -21.02 -17.86 -4.94
CA ASP A 8 -21.43 -16.45 -5.11
C ASP A 8 -20.95 -15.50 -4.00
N PRO A 9 -19.64 -15.46 -3.68
CA PRO A 9 -19.16 -14.66 -2.56
C PRO A 9 -19.31 -13.16 -2.83
N ASP A 10 -19.54 -12.39 -1.77
CA ASP A 10 -19.49 -10.94 -1.84
C ASP A 10 -18.08 -10.45 -2.16
N ILE A 11 -17.09 -10.99 -1.43
CA ILE A 11 -15.69 -10.61 -1.55
C ILE A 11 -14.85 -11.86 -1.79
N ILE A 12 -13.91 -11.76 -2.73
CA ILE A 12 -12.84 -12.75 -2.90
C ILE A 12 -11.54 -12.13 -2.42
N PHE A 13 -11.02 -12.67 -1.32
CA PHE A 13 -9.72 -12.30 -0.75
C PHE A 13 -8.61 -13.19 -1.32
N CYS A 14 -7.68 -12.60 -2.06
CA CYS A 14 -6.54 -13.25 -2.69
C CYS A 14 -5.25 -12.83 -1.98
N SER A 15 -4.81 -13.65 -1.03
CA SER A 15 -3.51 -13.51 -0.38
C SER A 15 -2.45 -14.23 -1.20
N ALA A 16 -1.87 -13.53 -2.17
CA ALA A 16 -0.88 -14.07 -3.07
C ALA A 16 0.15 -13.00 -3.45
N ASN A 17 1.35 -13.43 -3.84
CA ASN A 17 2.33 -12.52 -4.43
C ASN A 17 1.86 -12.03 -5.81
N ILE A 18 2.50 -10.98 -6.33
CA ILE A 18 2.09 -10.31 -7.58
C ILE A 18 1.89 -11.29 -8.74
N PRO A 19 2.82 -12.24 -9.05
CA PRO A 19 2.63 -13.15 -10.18
C PRO A 19 1.40 -14.07 -10.03
N LEU A 20 1.19 -14.65 -8.85
CA LEU A 20 0.07 -15.56 -8.59
C LEU A 20 -1.26 -14.80 -8.52
N GLY A 21 -1.29 -13.62 -7.88
CA GLY A 21 -2.46 -12.76 -7.82
C GLY A 21 -2.89 -12.27 -9.20
N SER A 22 -1.92 -11.83 -10.01
CA SER A 22 -2.13 -11.43 -11.42
C SER A 22 -2.68 -12.59 -12.26
N LEU A 23 -2.10 -13.78 -12.15
CA LEU A 23 -2.58 -14.97 -12.85
C LEU A 23 -4.00 -15.36 -12.42
N PHE A 24 -4.27 -15.37 -11.12
CA PHE A 24 -5.59 -15.64 -10.57
C PHE A 24 -6.62 -14.66 -11.12
N MET A 25 -6.32 -13.36 -11.11
CA MET A 25 -7.23 -12.34 -11.62
C MET A 25 -7.48 -12.49 -13.10
N ARG A 26 -6.46 -12.74 -13.93
CA ARG A 26 -6.64 -13.01 -15.36
C ARG A 26 -7.59 -14.19 -15.57
N GLN A 27 -7.33 -15.30 -14.88
CA GLN A 27 -8.18 -16.50 -14.98
C GLN A 27 -9.60 -16.23 -14.47
N ALA A 28 -9.76 -15.50 -13.37
CA ALA A 28 -11.07 -15.13 -12.84
C ALA A 28 -11.89 -14.35 -13.88
N ARG A 29 -11.26 -13.42 -14.61
CA ARG A 29 -11.91 -12.67 -15.69
C ARG A 29 -12.24 -13.56 -16.90
N GLU A 30 -11.30 -14.37 -17.38
CA GLU A 30 -11.52 -15.31 -18.50
C GLU A 30 -12.71 -16.25 -18.27
N PHE A 31 -12.93 -16.66 -17.02
CA PHE A 31 -14.02 -17.56 -16.64
C PHE A 31 -15.28 -16.84 -16.13
N GLY A 32 -15.33 -15.50 -16.24
CA GLY A 32 -16.49 -14.70 -15.81
C GLY A 32 -16.83 -14.86 -14.34
N LEU A 33 -15.82 -14.83 -13.45
CA LEU A 33 -16.00 -14.77 -12.01
C LEU A 33 -16.15 -13.30 -11.59
N THR A 34 -17.34 -12.93 -11.12
CA THR A 34 -17.73 -11.54 -10.84
C THR A 34 -18.27 -11.39 -9.41
N PRO A 35 -17.42 -11.52 -8.37
CA PRO A 35 -17.84 -11.16 -7.01
C PRO A 35 -18.17 -9.67 -6.95
N ARG A 36 -18.81 -9.23 -5.86
CA ARG A 36 -19.02 -7.79 -5.64
C ARG A 36 -17.69 -7.07 -5.43
N GLU A 37 -16.67 -7.77 -4.94
CA GLU A 37 -15.32 -7.23 -4.83
C GLU A 37 -14.21 -8.30 -4.92
N PHE A 38 -13.07 -7.91 -5.49
CA PHE A 38 -11.80 -8.61 -5.32
C PHE A 38 -10.89 -7.78 -4.41
N HIS A 39 -10.32 -8.44 -3.41
CA HIS A 39 -9.24 -7.91 -2.60
C HIS A 39 -7.95 -8.70 -2.88
N VAL A 40 -6.91 -8.04 -3.38
CA VAL A 40 -5.61 -8.66 -3.66
C VAL A 40 -4.55 -7.96 -2.82
N THR A 41 -3.93 -8.69 -1.90
CA THR A 41 -3.02 -8.10 -0.91
C THR A 41 -1.80 -7.45 -1.56
N HIS A 42 -1.29 -8.02 -2.67
CA HIS A 42 -0.15 -7.48 -3.41
C HIS A 42 -0.56 -7.05 -4.83
N HIS A 43 -1.12 -5.84 -4.94
CA HIS A 43 -1.64 -5.31 -6.21
C HIS A 43 -0.83 -4.14 -6.80
N SER A 44 0.51 -4.25 -6.85
CA SER A 44 1.43 -3.18 -7.32
C SER A 44 1.20 -2.71 -8.76
N GLY A 45 1.94 -1.70 -9.22
CA GLY A 45 1.92 -1.24 -10.62
C GLY A 45 2.17 -2.36 -11.62
N VAL A 46 2.99 -3.36 -11.29
CA VAL A 46 3.20 -4.55 -12.11
C VAL A 46 1.90 -5.35 -12.28
N PHE A 47 1.12 -5.53 -11.20
CA PHE A 47 -0.20 -6.15 -11.24
C PHE A 47 -1.18 -5.32 -12.09
N ARG A 48 -1.21 -3.99 -11.88
CA ARG A 48 -2.06 -3.06 -12.62
C ARG A 48 -1.75 -3.07 -14.12
N LYS A 49 -0.48 -2.97 -14.49
CA LYS A 49 0.01 -3.01 -15.88
C LYS A 49 -0.33 -4.33 -16.55
N TYR A 50 -0.16 -5.45 -15.84
CA TYR A 50 -0.45 -6.78 -16.36
C TYR A 50 -1.93 -7.01 -16.66
N LEU A 51 -2.83 -6.53 -15.80
CA LEU A 51 -4.28 -6.69 -15.97
C LEU A 51 -4.92 -5.59 -16.83
N GLY A 52 -4.24 -4.46 -17.02
CA GLY A 52 -4.80 -3.30 -17.72
C GLY A 52 -6.13 -2.86 -17.11
N LYS A 53 -7.17 -2.74 -17.93
CA LYS A 53 -8.53 -2.39 -17.49
C LYS A 53 -9.11 -3.39 -16.46
N GLY A 54 -8.65 -4.64 -16.45
CA GLY A 54 -9.11 -5.67 -15.52
C GLY A 54 -8.71 -5.44 -14.05
N ALA A 55 -7.77 -4.51 -13.81
CA ALA A 55 -7.36 -4.09 -12.47
C ALA A 55 -8.33 -3.09 -11.83
N GLU A 56 -9.21 -2.46 -12.61
CA GLU A 56 -10.11 -1.42 -12.10
C GLU A 56 -10.98 -1.95 -10.94
N GLY A 57 -11.14 -1.10 -9.94
CA GLY A 57 -11.85 -1.31 -8.68
C GLY A 57 -11.35 -2.44 -7.78
N VAL A 58 -10.24 -3.12 -8.12
CA VAL A 58 -9.62 -4.11 -7.23
C VAL A 58 -9.15 -3.42 -5.95
N THR A 59 -9.53 -3.95 -4.79
CA THR A 59 -9.04 -3.46 -3.49
C THR A 59 -7.75 -4.18 -3.09
N GLY A 60 -7.00 -3.56 -2.20
CA GLY A 60 -5.74 -4.10 -1.69
C GLY A 60 -5.09 -3.12 -0.72
N GLN A 61 -3.77 -2.98 -0.80
CA GLN A 61 -2.95 -2.36 0.23
C GLN A 61 -1.89 -1.46 -0.40
N THR A 62 -1.80 -0.20 0.05
CA THR A 62 -0.82 0.78 -0.44
C THR A 62 -0.23 1.56 0.73
N TYR A 63 1.10 1.74 0.75
CA TYR A 63 1.77 2.44 1.86
C TYR A 63 1.49 3.94 1.87
N TRP A 64 1.46 4.56 0.69
CA TRP A 64 1.31 6.01 0.55
C TRP A 64 1.01 6.37 -0.90
N VAL A 65 0.27 7.45 -1.12
CA VAL A 65 0.08 8.08 -2.43
C VAL A 65 0.33 9.59 -2.34
N PRO A 66 0.76 10.26 -3.43
CA PRO A 66 1.06 11.70 -3.43
C PRO A 66 -0.04 12.60 -2.85
N GLU A 67 -1.29 12.21 -3.01
CA GLU A 67 -2.46 12.96 -2.58
C GLU A 67 -2.63 13.00 -1.05
N MET A 68 -2.02 12.07 -0.29
CA MET A 68 -2.06 12.10 1.18
C MET A 68 -1.35 13.32 1.75
N LYS A 69 -0.31 13.82 1.05
CA LYS A 69 0.58 14.93 1.48
C LYS A 69 1.22 14.65 2.86
N GLY A 70 2.15 15.52 3.25
CA GLY A 70 2.91 15.37 4.48
C GLY A 70 4.19 16.21 4.45
N PRO A 71 4.84 16.42 5.62
CA PRO A 71 6.02 17.28 5.73
C PRO A 71 7.16 16.81 4.81
N SER A 72 7.32 15.50 4.63
CA SER A 72 8.38 14.93 3.79
C SER A 72 7.99 14.67 2.34
N THR A 73 6.77 15.01 1.90
CA THR A 73 6.29 14.69 0.55
C THR A 73 7.19 15.28 -0.53
N ALA A 74 7.58 16.56 -0.40
CA ALA A 74 8.44 17.21 -1.39
C ALA A 74 9.84 16.55 -1.46
N ARG A 75 10.42 16.21 -0.30
CA ARG A 75 11.70 15.49 -0.21
C ARG A 75 11.59 14.13 -0.88
N PHE A 76 10.56 13.36 -0.57
CA PHE A 76 10.37 12.02 -1.12
C PHE A 76 10.14 12.03 -2.64
N LEU A 77 9.27 12.90 -3.15
CA LEU A 77 9.05 13.04 -4.60
C LEU A 77 10.33 13.48 -5.34
N SER A 78 11.13 14.35 -4.75
CA SER A 78 12.44 14.73 -5.30
C SER A 78 13.41 13.54 -5.37
N LEU A 79 13.45 12.70 -4.34
CA LEU A 79 14.28 11.49 -4.30
C LEU A 79 13.84 10.46 -5.34
N LEU A 80 12.53 10.23 -5.50
CA LEU A 80 12.01 9.34 -6.54
C LEU A 80 12.42 9.82 -7.94
N SER A 81 12.24 11.11 -8.22
CA SER A 81 12.65 11.73 -9.49
C SER A 81 14.15 11.56 -9.77
N ARG A 82 15.01 11.86 -8.78
CA ARG A 82 16.46 11.77 -8.93
C ARG A 82 16.99 10.33 -9.05
N SER A 83 16.30 9.37 -8.45
CA SER A 83 16.66 7.95 -8.50
C SER A 83 16.10 7.23 -9.72
N GLY A 84 15.13 7.83 -10.42
CA GLY A 84 14.39 7.16 -11.50
C GLY A 84 13.47 6.04 -11.01
N ILE A 85 13.14 6.01 -9.71
CA ILE A 85 12.22 5.04 -9.14
C ILE A 85 10.78 5.49 -9.42
N ASP A 86 10.03 4.65 -10.12
CA ASP A 86 8.59 4.80 -10.29
C ASP A 86 7.85 4.20 -9.08
N LEU A 87 6.97 4.98 -8.46
CA LEU A 87 6.25 4.57 -7.25
C LEU A 87 5.26 3.42 -7.50
N ASP A 88 4.67 3.33 -8.70
CA ASP A 88 3.77 2.24 -9.03
C ASP A 88 4.56 0.93 -9.16
N ASP A 89 5.75 0.98 -9.78
CA ASP A 89 6.61 -0.20 -9.93
C ASP A 89 7.26 -0.62 -8.60
N TYR A 90 7.51 0.33 -7.70
CA TYR A 90 8.11 0.12 -6.38
C TYR A 90 7.22 0.67 -5.25
N PRO A 91 6.04 0.09 -5.00
CA PRO A 91 5.05 0.62 -4.04
C PRO A 91 5.50 0.54 -2.57
N TRP A 92 6.61 -0.15 -2.29
CA TRP A 92 7.25 -0.23 -0.97
C TRP A 92 8.27 0.88 -0.73
N ALA A 93 8.62 1.69 -1.73
CA ALA A 93 9.53 2.83 -1.57
C ALA A 93 9.14 3.79 -0.42
N PRO A 94 7.84 4.08 -0.17
CA PRO A 94 7.43 4.89 0.97
C PRO A 94 7.80 4.25 2.32
N ALA A 95 7.71 2.93 2.45
CA ALA A 95 8.12 2.23 3.68
C ALA A 95 9.61 2.40 3.97
N TYR A 96 10.45 2.34 2.93
CA TYR A 96 11.87 2.61 3.06
C TYR A 96 12.16 4.06 3.41
N MET A 97 11.45 5.02 2.81
CA MET A 97 11.57 6.43 3.18
C MET A 97 11.25 6.63 4.68
N MET A 98 10.13 6.10 5.15
CA MET A 98 9.73 6.18 6.55
C MET A 98 10.77 5.56 7.49
N ALA A 99 11.34 4.40 7.12
CA ALA A 99 12.40 3.77 7.90
C ALA A 99 13.68 4.61 7.95
N LEU A 100 14.08 5.23 6.82
CA LEU A 100 15.24 6.11 6.76
C LEU A 100 15.04 7.39 7.59
N GLU A 101 13.83 7.95 7.60
CA GLU A 101 13.49 9.11 8.44
C GLU A 101 13.56 8.79 9.93
N VAL A 102 13.17 7.57 10.33
CA VAL A 102 13.34 7.09 11.70
C VAL A 102 14.82 7.01 12.07
N VAL A 103 15.67 6.49 11.16
CA VAL A 103 17.13 6.41 11.38
C VAL A 103 17.73 7.82 11.49
N GLU A 104 17.42 8.72 10.57
CA GLU A 104 17.90 10.13 10.57
C GLU A 104 17.57 10.81 11.89
N GLN A 105 16.30 10.79 12.30
CA GLN A 105 15.86 11.41 13.54
C GLN A 105 16.42 10.73 14.79
N THR A 106 16.66 9.41 14.75
CA THR A 106 17.32 8.71 15.86
C THR A 106 18.72 9.24 16.06
N LEU A 107 19.49 9.40 14.97
CA LEU A 107 20.85 9.92 15.03
C LEU A 107 20.89 11.39 15.49
N GLU A 108 19.91 12.21 15.07
CA GLU A 108 19.78 13.60 15.52
C GLU A 108 19.40 13.74 17.01
N GLN A 109 18.61 12.80 17.53
CA GLN A 109 18.05 12.87 18.89
C GLN A 109 18.88 12.10 19.93
N CYS A 110 19.76 11.19 19.50
CA CYS A 110 20.57 10.38 20.40
C CYS A 110 21.69 11.22 21.05
N GLN A 111 21.98 10.95 22.32
CA GLN A 111 23.05 11.65 23.04
C GLN A 111 24.44 11.18 22.61
N SER A 112 24.54 9.96 22.09
CA SER A 112 25.75 9.38 21.51
C SER A 112 25.41 8.22 20.58
N LEU A 113 26.39 7.80 19.78
CA LEU A 113 26.27 6.66 18.85
C LEU A 113 26.52 5.30 19.52
N GLU A 114 26.56 5.25 20.85
CA GLU A 114 26.66 3.98 21.57
C GLU A 114 25.38 3.16 21.36
N PRO A 115 25.48 1.82 21.12
CA PRO A 115 24.32 0.99 20.79
C PRO A 115 23.16 1.13 21.78
N ASP A 116 23.45 1.21 23.08
CA ASP A 116 22.44 1.35 24.13
C ASP A 116 21.69 2.68 24.04
N ARG A 117 22.37 3.78 23.67
CA ARG A 117 21.76 5.11 23.51
C ARG A 117 20.92 5.22 22.25
N ILE A 118 21.34 4.55 21.17
CA ILE A 118 20.54 4.42 19.96
C ILE A 118 19.25 3.64 20.27
N MET A 119 19.36 2.50 20.96
CA MET A 119 18.19 1.69 21.31
C MET A 119 17.25 2.39 22.29
N GLU A 120 17.79 3.14 23.25
CA GLU A 120 17.00 4.00 24.16
C GLU A 120 16.20 5.03 23.36
N THR A 121 16.82 5.68 22.38
CA THR A 121 16.16 6.66 21.51
C THR A 121 15.07 6.02 20.66
N LEU A 122 15.36 4.90 19.99
CA LEU A 122 14.39 4.16 19.16
C LEU A 122 13.15 3.74 19.96
N LYS A 123 13.33 3.23 21.19
CA LYS A 123 12.22 2.80 22.06
C LYS A 123 11.50 3.96 22.75
N GLY A 124 12.22 5.05 23.02
CA GLY A 124 11.77 6.15 23.86
C GLY A 124 11.10 7.31 23.13
N ARG A 125 11.21 7.38 21.80
CA ARG A 125 10.79 8.56 21.02
C ARG A 125 9.68 8.26 20.00
N THR A 126 9.16 9.34 19.43
CA THR A 126 8.23 9.34 18.31
C THR A 126 8.89 10.09 17.16
N PHE A 127 8.81 9.53 15.96
CA PHE A 127 9.49 10.01 14.76
C PHE A 127 8.46 10.51 13.76
N GLN A 128 8.71 11.66 13.14
CA GLN A 128 7.84 12.18 12.09
C GLN A 128 8.27 11.58 10.75
N THR A 129 7.38 10.86 10.09
CA THR A 129 7.69 10.18 8.82
C THR A 129 6.74 10.63 7.72
N LEU A 130 7.01 10.21 6.49
CA LEU A 130 6.14 10.39 5.32
C LEU A 130 4.70 9.90 5.59
N GLY A 131 4.54 8.80 6.34
CA GLY A 131 3.23 8.25 6.74
C GLY A 131 2.66 8.85 8.03
N GLY A 132 3.28 9.90 8.57
CA GLY A 132 2.91 10.51 9.85
C GLY A 132 3.77 10.03 11.04
N PRO A 133 3.31 10.25 12.28
CA PRO A 133 4.05 9.87 13.48
C PRO A 133 4.27 8.35 13.57
N ASN A 134 5.50 7.93 13.86
CA ASN A 134 5.89 6.55 14.03
C ASN A 134 6.55 6.33 15.40
N ARG A 135 6.20 5.22 16.06
CA ARG A 135 6.82 4.79 17.31
C ARG A 135 6.88 3.26 17.33
N PHE A 136 7.87 2.72 18.04
CA PHE A 136 7.95 1.29 18.32
C PHE A 136 7.10 0.94 19.54
N ALA A 137 6.33 -0.13 19.43
CA ALA A 137 5.62 -0.73 20.55
C ALA A 137 6.61 -1.31 21.59
N SER A 138 6.13 -1.60 22.80
CA SER A 138 6.98 -2.12 23.89
C SER A 138 7.66 -3.46 23.56
N ASN A 139 7.05 -4.26 22.67
CA ASN A 139 7.60 -5.50 22.13
C ASN A 139 8.58 -5.28 20.95
N GLY A 140 8.87 -4.03 20.58
CA GLY A 140 9.75 -3.68 19.47
C GLY A 140 9.08 -3.65 18.09
N GLN A 141 7.77 -3.89 17.99
CA GLN A 141 7.06 -3.84 16.70
C GLN A 141 6.92 -2.40 16.21
N GLY A 142 7.30 -2.15 14.95
CA GLY A 142 7.06 -0.86 14.28
C GLY A 142 5.59 -0.67 13.87
N GLN A 143 5.22 0.57 13.58
CA GLN A 143 3.84 0.96 13.22
C GLN A 143 3.63 1.28 11.74
N ILE A 144 4.67 1.14 10.90
CA ILE A 144 4.52 1.34 9.46
C ILE A 144 3.61 0.25 8.91
N ASN A 145 2.44 0.66 8.42
CA ASN A 145 1.44 -0.23 7.85
C ASN A 145 0.93 0.33 6.53
N THR A 146 0.39 -0.55 5.69
CA THR A 146 -0.33 -0.16 4.48
C THR A 146 -1.74 0.32 4.81
N TYR A 147 -2.26 1.22 3.99
CA TYR A 147 -3.65 1.62 4.01
C TYR A 147 -4.47 0.79 3.02
N PRO A 148 -5.75 0.50 3.32
CA PRO A 148 -6.69 -0.02 2.34
C PRO A 148 -6.75 0.92 1.14
N SER A 149 -6.58 0.35 -0.05
CA SER A 149 -6.63 1.10 -1.30
C SER A 149 -7.50 0.39 -2.34
N GLN A 150 -7.97 1.16 -3.31
CA GLN A 150 -8.71 0.69 -4.46
C GLN A 150 -8.14 1.31 -5.74
N ILE A 151 -8.01 0.53 -6.81
CA ILE A 151 -7.61 1.06 -8.11
C ILE A 151 -8.82 1.76 -8.74
N LEU A 152 -8.80 3.08 -8.83
CA LEU A 152 -9.90 3.88 -9.38
C LEU A 152 -9.37 4.86 -10.42
N GLY A 153 -9.98 4.89 -11.60
CA GLY A 153 -9.50 5.67 -12.74
C GLY A 153 -8.06 5.30 -13.11
N GLY A 154 -7.69 4.02 -12.95
CA GLY A 154 -6.34 3.53 -13.18
C GLY A 154 -5.27 4.00 -12.19
N ARG A 155 -5.61 4.60 -11.04
CA ARG A 155 -4.66 5.01 -9.98
C ARG A 155 -5.00 4.38 -8.64
N TYR A 156 -4.02 4.24 -7.75
CA TYR A 156 -4.27 3.83 -6.36
C TYR A 156 -4.95 4.96 -5.60
N THR A 157 -6.11 4.65 -5.03
CA THR A 157 -6.87 5.56 -4.18
C THR A 157 -6.89 4.99 -2.78
N ILE A 158 -6.43 5.73 -1.78
CA ILE A 158 -6.55 5.33 -0.38
C ILE A 158 -8.01 5.54 0.02
N ILE A 159 -8.65 4.48 0.51
CA ILE A 159 -10.10 4.50 0.79
C ILE A 159 -10.41 4.53 2.29
N TRP A 160 -9.41 4.30 3.15
CA TRP A 160 -9.54 4.32 4.60
C TRP A 160 -8.16 4.49 5.27
N PRO A 161 -8.05 5.09 6.47
CA PRO A 161 -9.11 5.73 7.24
C PRO A 161 -9.49 7.10 6.66
N ASN A 162 -10.64 7.65 7.10
CA ASN A 162 -11.24 8.84 6.50
C ASN A 162 -10.31 10.07 6.55
N GLU A 163 -9.43 10.13 7.55
CA GLU A 163 -8.50 11.23 7.80
C GLU A 163 -7.42 11.33 6.73
N VAL A 164 -7.10 10.23 6.04
CA VAL A 164 -6.07 10.17 5.00
C VAL A 164 -6.59 9.62 3.66
N ALA A 165 -7.88 9.32 3.58
CA ALA A 165 -8.50 8.81 2.36
C ALA A 165 -8.39 9.83 1.22
N THR A 166 -7.96 9.38 0.06
CA THR A 166 -7.82 10.18 -1.16
C THR A 166 -8.99 10.00 -2.12
N GLY A 167 -9.93 9.11 -1.76
CA GLY A 167 -11.21 8.93 -2.41
C GLY A 167 -12.12 8.00 -1.62
N LYS A 168 -13.33 7.75 -2.14
CA LYS A 168 -14.31 6.88 -1.50
C LYS A 168 -14.20 5.46 -2.03
N HIS A 169 -14.33 4.48 -1.15
CA HIS A 169 -14.53 3.08 -1.53
C HIS A 169 -15.76 2.94 -2.43
N GLN A 170 -15.58 2.31 -3.60
CA GLN A 170 -16.68 1.98 -4.50
C GLN A 170 -17.01 0.49 -4.36
N TYR A 171 -18.18 0.22 -3.75
CA TYR A 171 -18.73 -1.11 -3.56
C TYR A 171 -20.19 -1.17 -4.03
N PRO A 172 -20.60 -2.18 -4.84
CA PRO A 172 -19.75 -3.20 -5.46
C PRO A 172 -18.74 -2.59 -6.45
N ASN A 173 -17.66 -3.31 -6.74
CA ASN A 173 -16.59 -2.87 -7.64
C ASN A 173 -17.19 -2.36 -8.98
N PRO A 174 -16.83 -1.13 -9.41
CA PRO A 174 -17.35 -0.49 -10.62
C PRO A 174 -16.85 -1.12 -11.92
N ALA A 175 -15.84 -2.00 -11.87
CA ALA A 175 -15.30 -2.67 -13.03
C ALA A 175 -16.43 -3.32 -13.83
N PRO A 176 -16.39 -3.23 -15.18
CA PRO A 176 -17.41 -3.82 -16.01
C PRO A 176 -17.69 -5.25 -15.56
N ARG A 177 -18.94 -5.50 -15.15
CA ARG A 177 -19.50 -6.85 -15.21
C ARG A 177 -19.67 -7.11 -16.70
N ASP A 178 -18.56 -7.40 -17.39
CA ASP A 178 -18.57 -7.67 -18.81
C ASP A 178 -19.62 -8.77 -19.05
N ARG A 179 -20.72 -8.34 -19.68
CA ARG A 179 -21.69 -9.19 -20.34
C ARG A 179 -21.30 -9.26 -21.80
#